data_AF-A0ABD3BC46-F1
#
_entry.id   AF-A0ABD3BC46-F1
#
_cell.length_a   1.000
_cell.length_b   1.000
_cell.length_c   1.000
_cell.angle_alpha   90.00
_cell.angle_beta   90.00
_cell.angle_gamma   90.00
#
_symmetry.space_group_name_H-M   'P 1'
#
loop_
_entity.id
_entity.type
_entity.pdbx_description
1 polymer ?
#
loop_
_entity_poly.entity_id
_entity_poly.type
_entity_poly.pdbx_seq_one_letter_code
_entity_poly.pdbx_strand_id
1 'polypeptide(L)'
;MDPQSYTTSLQRLQNVEKRIVRLLELAGGVMDQMSNPSGPRKELINSQCTQFMQLVKEIQKLLREEIKSACEYRPFEKCDYVPRISSEICCKKLEYVVEQFDYMK
;
A
#
# COMPACT_ATOMS: atom_id res chain seq x y z
N MET A 1 -1.09 -9.97 17.03
CA MET A 1 -1.69 -9.14 15.98
C MET A 1 -3.05 -9.70 15.68
N ASP A 2 -4.11 -8.88 15.68
CA ASP A 2 -5.36 -9.31 15.05
C ASP A 2 -5.17 -9.22 13.54
N PRO A 3 -5.21 -10.34 12.80
CA PRO A 3 -5.05 -10.36 11.35
C PRO A 3 -5.99 -9.37 10.64
N GLN A 4 -7.13 -9.06 11.24
CA GLN A 4 -8.14 -8.11 10.76
C GLN A 4 -7.64 -6.67 10.59
N SER A 5 -6.67 -6.20 11.39
CA SER A 5 -6.18 -4.82 11.28
C SER A 5 -5.35 -4.60 10.02
N TYR A 6 -4.47 -5.56 9.69
CA TYR A 6 -3.66 -5.53 8.47
C TYR A 6 -4.50 -5.61 7.20
N THR A 7 -5.50 -6.49 7.18
CA THR A 7 -6.41 -6.62 6.03
C THR A 7 -7.15 -5.31 5.78
N THR A 8 -7.44 -4.54 6.82
CA THR A 8 -8.15 -3.26 6.70
C THR A 8 -7.26 -2.16 6.08
N SER A 9 -5.99 -2.02 6.51
CA SER A 9 -5.07 -1.06 5.90
C SER A 9 -4.76 -1.37 4.43
N LEU A 10 -4.54 -2.64 4.10
CA LEU A 10 -4.33 -3.05 2.71
C LEU A 10 -5.55 -2.77 1.84
N GLN A 11 -6.76 -2.99 2.35
CA GLN A 11 -7.99 -2.63 1.64
C GLN A 11 -8.12 -1.12 1.41
N ARG A 12 -7.72 -0.29 2.38
CA ARG A 12 -7.72 1.17 2.22
C ARG A 12 -6.71 1.63 1.17
N LEU A 13 -5.51 1.05 1.15
CA LEU A 13 -4.52 1.32 0.11
C LEU A 13 -5.00 0.87 -1.27
N GLN A 14 -5.66 -0.29 -1.38
CA GLN A 14 -6.28 -0.72 -2.63
C GLN A 14 -7.39 0.25 -3.10
N ASN A 15 -8.13 0.85 -2.17
CA ASN A 15 -9.11 1.90 -2.50
C ASN A 15 -8.42 3.14 -3.07
N VAL A 16 -7.28 3.53 -2.50
CA VAL A 16 -6.43 4.62 -3.04
C VAL A 16 -5.98 4.29 -4.46
N GLU A 17 -5.51 3.07 -4.74
CA GLU A 17 -5.11 2.66 -6.09
C GLU A 17 -6.25 2.81 -7.10
N LYS A 18 -7.46 2.35 -6.75
CA LYS A 18 -8.65 2.50 -7.61
C LYS A 18 -8.96 3.97 -7.90
N ARG A 19 -8.80 4.85 -6.91
CA ARG A 19 -8.99 6.30 -7.08
C ARG A 19 -7.93 6.92 -7.99
N ILE A 20 -6.69 6.45 -7.92
CA ILE A 20 -5.61 6.88 -8.82
C ILE A 20 -5.93 6.48 -10.26
N VAL A 21 -6.40 5.25 -10.50
CA VAL A 21 -6.86 4.80 -11.83
C VAL A 21 -7.96 5.73 -12.34
N ARG A 22 -8.99 6.00 -11.51
CA ARG A 22 -10.07 6.92 -11.89
C ARG A 22 -9.58 8.34 -12.20
N LEU A 23 -8.58 8.81 -11.46
CA LEU A 23 -7.97 10.11 -11.70
C LEU A 23 -7.27 10.18 -13.08
N LEU A 24 -6.56 9.10 -13.48
CA LEU A 24 -5.96 9.00 -14.80
C LEU A 24 -7.00 8.95 -15.92
N GLU A 25 -8.13 8.26 -15.70
CA GLU A 25 -9.25 8.25 -16.65
C GLU A 25 -9.82 9.66 -16.89
N LEU A 26 -9.93 10.49 -15.84
CA LEU A 26 -10.38 11.88 -15.98
C LEU A 26 -9.39 12.72 -16.77
N ALA A 27 -8.08 12.55 -16.54
CA ALA A 27 -7.05 13.23 -17.32
C ALA A 27 -7.09 12.84 -18.81
N GLY A 28 -7.27 11.55 -19.10
CA GLY A 28 -7.49 11.05 -20.46
C GLY A 28 -8.74 11.66 -21.10
N GLY A 29 -9.86 11.70 -20.37
CA GLY A 29 -11.10 12.30 -20.83
C GLY A 29 -10.96 13.80 -21.17
N VAL A 30 -10.18 14.56 -20.40
CA VAL A 30 -9.87 15.96 -20.72
C VAL A 30 -9.05 16.06 -22.01
N MET A 31 -8.04 15.20 -22.18
CA MET A 31 -7.22 15.16 -23.39
C MET A 31 -8.07 14.85 -24.64
N ASP A 32 -9.02 13.92 -24.53
CA ASP A 32 -9.99 13.62 -25.59
C ASP A 32 -10.87 14.83 -25.91
N GLN A 33 -11.33 15.58 -24.89
CA GLN A 33 -12.09 16.80 -25.13
C GLN A 33 -11.25 17.90 -25.79
N MET A 34 -9.96 18.01 -25.46
CA MET A 34 -9.07 19.00 -26.07
C MET A 34 -8.71 18.67 -27.52
N SER A 35 -8.69 17.39 -27.89
CA SER A 35 -8.43 16.93 -29.26
C SER A 35 -9.68 16.93 -30.17
N ASN A 36 -10.85 17.31 -29.62
CA ASN A 36 -12.10 17.32 -30.36
C ASN A 36 -12.07 18.32 -31.54
N PRO A 37 -12.31 17.88 -32.80
CA PRO A 37 -12.26 18.75 -33.97
C PRO A 37 -13.36 19.82 -33.98
N SER A 38 -14.47 19.63 -33.25
CA SER A 38 -15.51 20.64 -33.06
C SER A 38 -15.18 21.65 -31.94
N GLY A 39 -14.02 21.50 -31.33
CA GLY A 39 -13.55 22.31 -30.21
C GLY A 39 -13.92 21.74 -28.84
N PRO A 40 -13.19 22.16 -27.79
CA PRO A 40 -13.38 21.67 -26.43
C PRO A 40 -14.71 22.12 -25.81
N ARG A 41 -15.44 21.18 -25.23
CA ARG A 41 -16.67 21.46 -24.45
C ARG A 41 -16.30 21.95 -23.06
N LYS A 42 -16.30 23.28 -22.87
CA LYS A 42 -15.88 23.94 -21.62
C LYS A 42 -16.56 23.39 -20.36
N GLU A 43 -17.87 23.15 -20.40
CA GLU A 43 -18.60 22.64 -19.23
C GLU A 43 -18.12 21.25 -18.79
N LEU A 44 -17.91 20.36 -19.77
CA LEU A 44 -17.42 19.00 -19.52
C LEU A 44 -15.98 19.03 -18.99
N ILE A 45 -15.11 19.84 -19.58
CA ILE A 45 -13.73 20.02 -19.10
C ILE A 45 -13.71 20.58 -17.67
N ASN A 46 -14.50 21.62 -17.39
CA ASN A 46 -14.58 22.19 -16.03
C ASN A 46 -15.08 21.16 -15.01
N SER A 47 -16.07 20.35 -15.37
CA SER A 47 -16.56 19.27 -14.51
C SER A 47 -15.49 18.21 -14.25
N GLN A 48 -14.82 17.73 -15.31
CA GLN A 48 -13.75 16.73 -15.20
C GLN A 48 -12.55 17.24 -14.41
N CYS A 49 -12.11 18.48 -14.64
CA CYS A 49 -11.03 19.12 -13.88
C CYS A 49 -11.41 19.30 -12.39
N THR A 50 -12.66 19.68 -12.11
CA THR A 50 -13.14 19.79 -10.72
C THR A 50 -13.13 18.44 -10.02
N GLN A 51 -13.63 17.40 -10.70
CA GLN A 51 -13.63 16.04 -10.17
C GLN A 51 -12.21 15.49 -9.98
N PHE A 52 -11.31 15.79 -10.91
CA PHE A 52 -9.89 15.46 -10.82
C PHE A 52 -9.28 16.06 -9.55
N MET A 53 -9.45 17.37 -9.33
CA MET A 53 -8.91 18.06 -8.17
C MET A 53 -9.48 17.53 -6.85
N GLN A 54 -10.75 17.14 -6.83
CA GLN A 54 -11.37 16.53 -5.65
C GLN A 54 -10.76 15.16 -5.35
N LEU A 55 -10.56 14.32 -6.37
CA LEU A 55 -9.89 13.03 -6.20
C LEU A 55 -8.45 13.17 -5.73
N VAL A 56 -7.68 14.15 -6.24
CA VAL A 56 -6.32 14.44 -5.75
C VAL A 56 -6.34 14.70 -4.24
N LYS A 57 -7.23 15.58 -3.77
CA LYS A 57 -7.34 15.93 -2.35
C LYS A 57 -7.68 14.71 -1.49
N GLU A 58 -8.60 13.88 -1.95
CA GLU A 58 -9.01 12.66 -1.25
C GLU A 58 -7.89 11.62 -1.19
N ILE A 59 -7.19 11.39 -2.30
CA ILE A 59 -6.01 10.50 -2.35
C ILE A 59 -4.92 10.99 -1.40
N GLN A 60 -4.60 12.28 -1.42
CA GLN A 60 -3.59 12.87 -0.53
C GLN A 60 -3.96 12.72 0.95
N LYS A 61 -5.23 12.93 1.29
CA LYS A 61 -5.72 12.75 2.66
C LYS A 61 -5.58 11.30 3.13
N LEU A 62 -6.08 10.34 2.33
CA LEU A 62 -6.05 8.92 2.66
C LEU A 62 -4.62 8.38 2.78
N LEU A 63 -3.74 8.74 1.85
CA LEU A 63 -2.33 8.34 1.92
C LEU A 63 -1.64 8.90 3.17
N ARG A 64 -1.91 10.15 3.52
CA ARG A 64 -1.35 10.75 4.74
C ARG A 64 -1.81 10.02 5.99
N GLU A 65 -3.08 9.65 6.07
CA GLU A 65 -3.65 8.90 7.19
C GLU A 65 -3.00 7.51 7.31
N GLU A 66 -2.85 6.78 6.21
CA GLU A 66 -2.20 5.46 6.22
C GLU A 66 -0.70 5.54 6.52
N ILE A 67 0.02 6.54 6.00
CA ILE A 67 1.44 6.77 6.36
C ILE A 67 1.56 7.05 7.86
N LYS A 68 0.70 7.90 8.41
CA LYS A 68 0.70 8.21 9.85
C LYS A 68 0.42 6.94 10.68
N SER A 69 -0.57 6.15 10.28
CA SER A 69 -0.90 4.88 10.93
C SER A 69 0.26 3.89 10.88
N ALA A 70 0.94 3.75 9.73
CA ALA A 70 2.11 2.90 9.58
C ALA A 70 3.29 3.37 10.45
N CYS A 71 3.51 4.69 10.56
CA CYS A 71 4.54 5.26 11.43
C CYS A 71 4.22 5.06 12.92
N GLU A 72 2.96 5.23 13.34
CA GLU A 72 2.50 4.95 14.71
C GLU A 72 2.61 3.46 15.06
N TYR A 73 2.43 2.58 14.07
CA TYR A 73 2.62 1.14 14.23
C TYR A 73 4.09 0.75 14.52
N ARG A 74 5.06 1.62 14.19
CA ARG A 74 6.52 1.41 14.32
C ARG A 74 6.93 -0.03 13.92
N PRO A 75 6.82 -0.38 12.63
CA PRO A 75 6.96 -1.74 12.13
C PRO A 75 8.32 -2.36 12.50
N PHE A 76 9.37 -1.53 12.56
CA PHE A 76 10.73 -1.95 12.94
C PHE A 76 10.92 -2.16 14.44
N GLU A 77 10.23 -1.41 15.29
CA GLU A 77 10.34 -1.58 16.75
C GLU A 77 9.54 -2.79 17.26
N LYS A 78 8.48 -3.18 16.53
CA LYS A 78 7.74 -4.42 16.77
C LYS A 78 8.15 -5.55 15.81
N CYS A 79 9.28 -5.39 15.11
CA CYS A 79 9.77 -6.40 14.19
C CYS A 79 10.36 -7.57 14.97
N ASP A 80 9.60 -8.65 15.09
CA ASP A 80 10.06 -9.90 15.69
C ASP A 80 10.91 -10.75 14.71
N TYR A 81 11.10 -10.30 13.48
CA TYR A 81 11.85 -11.06 12.47
C TYR A 81 13.27 -11.41 12.93
N VAL A 82 14.03 -10.42 13.41
CA VAL A 82 15.40 -10.64 13.88
C VAL A 82 15.44 -11.63 15.06
N PRO A 83 14.68 -11.44 16.16
CA PRO A 83 14.67 -12.41 17.25
C PRO A 83 14.12 -13.78 16.84
N ARG A 84 13.12 -13.84 15.95
CA ARG A 84 12.54 -15.10 15.45
C ARG A 84 13.55 -15.90 14.62
N ILE A 85 14.19 -15.27 13.65
CA ILE A 85 15.21 -15.92 12.80
C ILE A 85 16.42 -16.33 13.63
N SER A 86 16.84 -15.50 14.59
CA SER A 86 17.89 -15.87 15.54
C SER A 86 17.52 -17.13 16.33
N SER A 87 16.29 -17.19 16.84
CA SER A 87 15.78 -18.37 17.55
C SER A 87 15.74 -19.61 16.65
N GLU A 88 15.27 -19.49 15.40
CA GLU A 88 15.22 -20.60 14.45
C GLU A 88 16.63 -21.14 14.14
N ILE A 89 17.60 -20.25 13.92
CA ILE A 89 18.99 -20.63 13.70
C ILE A 89 19.57 -21.34 14.93
N CYS A 90 19.28 -20.85 16.14
CA CYS A 90 19.70 -21.50 17.38
C CYS A 90 19.13 -22.92 17.52
N CYS A 91 17.85 -23.13 17.19
CA CYS A 91 17.24 -24.46 17.20
C CYS A 91 17.95 -25.40 16.22
N LYS A 92 18.17 -24.98 14.97
CA LYS A 92 18.89 -25.81 13.97
C LYS A 92 20.31 -26.15 14.39
N LYS A 93 21.01 -25.23 15.04
CA LYS A 93 22.35 -25.50 15.60
C LYS A 93 22.30 -26.56 16.69
N LEU A 94 21.29 -26.51 17.57
CA LEU A 94 21.11 -27.50 18.62
C LEU A 94 20.75 -28.87 18.04
N GLU A 95 19.83 -28.93 17.08
CA GLU A 95 19.46 -30.15 16.36
C GLU A 95 20.70 -30.80 15.75
N TYR A 96 21.54 -30.02 15.05
CA TYR A 96 22.79 -30.51 14.49
C TYR A 96 23.72 -31.11 15.56
N VAL A 97 23.91 -30.43 16.69
CA VAL A 97 24.76 -30.95 17.78
C VAL A 97 24.21 -32.26 18.34
N VAL A 98 22.89 -32.36 18.54
CA VAL A 98 22.23 -33.59 18.99
C VAL A 98 22.47 -34.73 18.00
N GLU A 99 22.28 -34.49 16.70
CA GLU A 99 22.57 -35.47 15.66
C GLU A 99 24.03 -35.96 15.74
N GLN A 100 24.99 -35.04 15.86
CA GLN A 100 26.41 -35.43 16.00
C GLN A 100 26.66 -36.29 17.24
N PHE A 101 26.01 -36.00 18.37
CA PHE A 101 26.11 -36.82 19.57
C PHE A 101 25.52 -38.23 19.39
N ASP A 102 24.40 -38.36 18.69
CA ASP A 102 23.81 -39.65 18.38
C ASP A 102 24.70 -40.49 17.45
N TYR A 103 25.41 -39.86 16.50
CA TYR A 103 26.39 -40.54 15.66
C TYR A 103 27.65 -41.02 16.42
N MET A 104 27.95 -40.43 17.58
CA MET A 104 29.11 -40.81 18.41
C MET A 104 28.80 -41.94 19.41
N LYS A 105 27.56 -42.43 19.42
CA LYS A 105 27.07 -43.46 20.33
C LYS A 105 27.20 -44.86 19.73
#